data_AF-A0A257JWZ7-F1
#
_entry.id   AF-A0A257JWZ7-F1
#
_cell.length_a   1.000
_cell.length_b   1.000
_cell.length_c   1.000
_cell.angle_alpha   90.00
_cell.angle_beta   90.00
_cell.angle_gamma   90.00
#
_symmetry.space_group_name_H-M   'P 1'
#
loop_
_entity.id
_entity.type
_entity.pdbx_description
1 polymer ?
#
loop_
_entity_poly.entity_id
_entity_poly.type
_entity_poly.pdbx_seq_one_letter_code
_entity_poly.pdbx_strand_id
1 'polypeptide(L)' 'MTRQAIIERTIKAINQLPEDKAEEISDFADFVIKKFEDNRITESIQQLASKSQTFEFLNDEEDLYSSDDLKEKYNG' A
#
# COMPACT_ATOMS: atom_id res chain seq x y z
N MET A 1 0.93 -19.91 -14.98
CA MET A 1 2.36 -19.72 -15.31
C MET A 1 3.18 -19.89 -14.05
N THR A 2 4.31 -20.59 -14.12
CA THR A 2 5.23 -20.73 -12.96
C THR A 2 6.13 -19.49 -12.86
N ARG A 3 6.66 -19.19 -11.67
CA ARG A 3 7.64 -18.11 -11.46
C ARG A 3 8.84 -18.26 -12.41
N GLN A 4 9.29 -19.49 -12.60
CA GLN A 4 10.39 -19.83 -13.51
C GLN A 4 10.09 -19.44 -14.96
N ALA A 5 8.89 -19.75 -15.46
CA ALA A 5 8.49 -19.39 -16.83
C ALA A 5 8.44 -17.88 -17.07
N ILE A 6 8.10 -17.09 -16.04
CA ILE A 6 8.12 -15.63 -16.11
C ILE A 6 9.57 -15.13 -16.20
N ILE A 7 10.46 -15.63 -15.35
CA ILE A 7 11.89 -15.25 -15.34
C ILE A 7 12.53 -15.55 -16.69
N GLU A 8 12.33 -16.76 -17.23
CA GLU A 8 12.89 -17.16 -18.51
C GLU A 8 12.38 -16.30 -19.67
N ARG A 9 11.08 -15.99 -19.68
CA ARG A 9 10.49 -15.10 -20.68
C ARG A 9 11.07 -13.69 -20.59
N THR A 10 11.27 -13.17 -19.38
CA THR A 10 11.84 -11.83 -19.16
C THR A 10 13.29 -11.77 -19.61
N ILE A 11 14.12 -12.75 -19.25
CA ILE A 11 15.52 -12.83 -19.71
C ILE A 11 15.57 -12.88 -21.25
N LYS A 12 14.72 -13.71 -21.87
CA LYS A 12 14.64 -13.80 -23.33
C LYS A 12 14.28 -12.46 -23.98
N ALA A 13 13.39 -11.68 -23.37
CA ALA A 13 13.01 -10.37 -23.87
C ALA A 13 14.16 -9.35 -23.71
N ILE A 14 14.81 -9.31 -22.54
CA ILE A 14 15.94 -8.39 -22.27
C ILE A 14 17.10 -8.65 -23.23
N ASN A 15 17.42 -9.92 -23.51
CA ASN A 15 18.51 -10.27 -24.43
C ASN A 15 18.28 -9.83 -25.90
N GLN A 16 17.07 -9.40 -26.26
CA GLN A 16 16.75 -8.90 -27.60
C GLN A 16 16.87 -7.37 -27.69
N LEU A 17 17.15 -6.70 -26.57
CA LEU A 17 17.21 -5.25 -26.49
C LEU A 17 18.68 -4.78 -26.54
N PRO A 18 18.92 -3.53 -26.99
CA PRO A 18 20.23 -2.91 -26.83
C PRO A 18 20.54 -2.62 -25.35
N GLU A 19 21.82 -2.40 -25.05
CA GLU A 19 22.34 -2.29 -23.68
C GLU A 19 21.66 -1.18 -22.85
N ASP A 20 21.41 -0.02 -23.45
CA ASP A 20 20.73 1.12 -22.81
C ASP A 20 19.31 0.76 -22.33
N LYS A 21 18.60 -0.08 -23.09
CA LYS A 21 17.26 -0.56 -22.72
C LYS A 21 17.28 -1.69 -21.72
N ALA A 22 18.32 -2.51 -21.71
CA ALA A 22 18.53 -3.50 -20.66
C ALA A 22 18.83 -2.80 -19.31
N GLU A 23 19.63 -1.72 -19.34
CA GLU A 23 19.91 -0.87 -18.17
C GLU A 23 18.63 -0.23 -17.62
N GLU A 24 17.79 0.36 -18.49
CA GLU A 24 16.49 0.94 -18.09
C GLU A 24 15.58 -0.09 -17.38
N ILE A 25 15.58 -1.35 -17.84
CA ILE A 25 14.82 -2.43 -17.20
C ILE A 25 15.44 -2.82 -15.85
N SER A 26 16.76 -2.82 -15.74
CA SER A 26 17.47 -3.07 -14.48
C SER A 26 17.11 -2.02 -13.44
N ASP A 27 17.18 -0.74 -13.81
CA ASP A 27 16.80 0.38 -12.94
C ASP A 27 15.33 0.27 -12.51
N PHE A 28 14.45 -0.13 -13.42
CA PHE A 28 13.05 -0.34 -13.11
C PHE A 28 12.84 -1.51 -12.13
N ALA A 29 13.61 -2.59 -12.25
CA ALA A 29 13.56 -3.70 -11.32
C ALA A 29 13.95 -3.26 -9.89
N ASP A 30 15.01 -2.47 -9.76
CA ASP A 30 15.45 -1.89 -8.48
C ASP A 30 14.38 -0.97 -7.89
N PHE A 31 13.75 -0.14 -8.72
CA PHE A 31 12.62 0.70 -8.31
C PHE A 31 11.45 -0.14 -7.77
N VAL A 32 11.09 -1.22 -8.45
CA VAL A 32 9.99 -2.11 -8.03
C VAL A 32 10.32 -2.80 -6.70
N ILE A 33 11.55 -3.25 -6.51
CA ILE A 33 12.01 -3.86 -5.26
C ILE A 33 11.87 -2.86 -4.11
N LYS A 34 12.41 -1.65 -4.27
CA LYS A 34 12.34 -0.60 -3.25
C LYS A 34 10.88 -0.26 -2.90
N LYS A 35 10.04 -0.06 -3.91
CA LYS A 35 8.62 0.25 -3.71
C LYS A 35 7.88 -0.87 -2.94
N PHE A 36 8.22 -2.13 -3.22
CA PHE A 36 7.64 -3.26 -2.49
C PHE A 36 8.04 -3.25 -1.01
N GLU A 37 9.30 -2.96 -0.70
CA GLU A 37 9.78 -2.84 0.68
C GLU A 37 9.13 -1.66 1.42
N ASP A 38 9.07 -0.48 0.80
CA ASP A 38 8.44 0.71 1.36
C ASP A 38 6.96 0.49 1.69
N ASN A 39 6.23 -0.19 0.80
CA ASN A 39 4.84 -0.55 1.03
C ASN A 39 4.69 -1.50 2.23
N ARG A 40 5.55 -2.53 2.34
CA ARG A 40 5.52 -3.45 3.47
C ARG A 40 5.83 -2.77 4.80
N ILE A 41 6.76 -1.82 4.81
CA ILE A 41 7.07 -1.01 5.99
C ILE A 41 5.84 -0.19 6.39
N THR A 42 5.21 0.46 5.42
CA THR A 42 3.99 1.27 5.64
C THR A 42 2.85 0.44 6.22
N GLU A 43 2.57 -0.73 5.63
CA GLU A 43 1.54 -1.66 6.14
C GLU A 43 1.85 -2.10 7.57
N SER A 44 3.12 -2.37 7.86
CA SER A 44 3.55 -2.79 9.20
C SER A 44 3.37 -1.68 10.23
N ILE A 45 3.69 -0.43 9.88
CA ILE A 45 3.45 0.75 10.73
C ILE A 45 1.95 0.92 10.98
N GLN A 46 1.12 0.81 9.94
CA GLN A 46 -0.33 0.91 10.07
C GLN A 46 -0.89 -0.17 11.01
N GLN A 47 -0.40 -1.41 10.91
CA GLN A 47 -0.81 -2.49 11.82
C GLN A 47 -0.36 -2.25 13.27
N LEU A 48 0.83 -1.69 13.48
CA LEU A 48 1.31 -1.35 14.82
C LEU A 48 0.49 -0.21 15.42
N ALA A 49 0.18 0.82 14.65
CA ALA A 49 -0.64 1.94 15.09
C ALA A 49 -2.08 1.51 15.40
N SER A 50 -2.70 0.67 14.56
CA SER A 50 -4.08 0.20 14.76
C SER A 50 -4.22 -0.75 15.95
N LYS A 51 -3.17 -1.51 16.27
CA LYS A 51 -3.12 -2.37 17.47
C LYS A 51 -2.62 -1.65 18.71
N SER A 52 -2.17 -0.40 18.58
CA SER A 52 -1.65 0.37 19.71
C SER A 52 -2.79 0.86 20.59
N GLN A 53 -2.69 0.61 21.89
CA GLN A 53 -3.63 1.14 22.89
C GLN A 53 -3.44 2.64 23.14
N THR A 54 -2.40 3.28 22.55
CA THR A 54 -2.12 4.71 22.74
C THR A 54 -3.32 5.60 22.39
N PHE A 55 -4.16 5.18 21.44
CA PHE A 55 -5.35 5.93 21.01
C PHE A 55 -6.67 5.31 21.47
N GLU A 56 -6.64 4.34 22.38
CA GLU A 56 -7.85 3.64 22.83
C GLU A 56 -8.85 4.60 23.51
N PHE A 57 -8.34 5.66 24.16
CA PHE A 57 -9.14 6.73 24.76
C PHE A 57 -10.08 7.45 23.77
N LEU A 58 -9.77 7.45 22.46
CA LEU A 58 -10.62 8.06 21.44
C LEU A 58 -11.91 7.26 21.20
N ASN A 59 -11.93 5.97 21.56
CA ASN A 59 -13.14 5.15 21.43
C ASN A 59 -14.12 5.36 22.60
N ASP A 60 -13.64 5.93 23.70
CA ASP A 60 -14.43 6.18 24.92
C ASP A 60 -14.87 7.65 25.02
N GLU A 61 -14.61 8.47 23.99
CA GLU A 61 -15.11 9.85 23.95
C GLU A 61 -16.63 9.86 23.82
N GLU A 62 -17.31 10.57 24.74
CA GLU A 62 -18.76 10.76 24.67
C GLU A 62 -19.16 11.48 23.37
N ASP A 63 -20.23 11.01 22.74
CA ASP A 63 -20.81 11.67 21.58
C ASP A 63 -21.23 13.11 21.93
N LEU A 64 -20.44 14.09 21.48
CA LEU A 64 -20.63 15.51 21.80
C LEU A 64 -21.93 16.09 21.18
N TYR A 65 -22.41 15.46 20.11
CA TYR A 65 -23.63 15.84 19.42
C TYR A 65 -24.50 14.62 19.16
N SER A 66 -25.78 14.79 19.34
CA SER A 66 -26.81 13.79 19.13
C SER A 66 -27.76 14.22 18.02
N SER A 67 -28.61 13.29 17.60
CA SER A 67 -29.71 13.65 16.68
C SER A 67 -30.67 14.68 17.29
N ASP A 68 -30.68 14.85 18.61
CA ASP A 68 -31.53 15.82 19.30
C ASP A 68 -31.03 17.25 19.18
N ASP A 69 -29.76 17.45 18.81
CA ASP A 69 -29.18 18.77 18.55
C ASP A 69 -29.49 19.29 17.13
N LEU A 70 -30.15 18.48 16.29
CA LEU A 70 -30.56 18.86 14.95
C LEU A 70 -31.67 19.91 14.97
N LYS A 71 -31.42 21.05 14.32
CA LYS A 71 -32.41 22.14 14.16
C LYS A 71 -33.65 21.72 13.37
N GLU A 72 -33.47 20.87 12.37
CA GLU A 72 -34.56 20.31 11.56
C GLU A 72 -34.34 18.80 11.40
N LYS A 73 -35.37 18.02 11.71
CA LYS A 73 -35.40 16.57 11.50
C LYS A 73 -36.32 16.28 10.31
N TYR A 74 -35.77 15.76 9.22
CA TYR A 74 -36.56 15.30 8.08
C TYR A 74 -36.94 13.83 8.28
N ASN A 75 -38.21 13.58 8.52
CA ASN A 75 -38.77 12.23 8.56
C ASN A 75 -39.21 11.89 7.13
N GLY A 76 -38.49 10.96 6.49
CA GLY A 76 -38.93 10.36 5.22
C GLY A 76 -40.18 9.50 5.42
#